data_AF-A0A2V4TY87-F1
#
_entry.id   AF-A0A2V4TY87-F1
#
_cell.length_a   1.000
_cell.length_b   1.000
_cell.length_c   1.000
_cell.angle_alpha   90.00
_cell.angle_beta   90.00
_cell.angle_gamma   90.00
#
_symmetry.space_group_name_H-M   'P 1'
#
loop_
_entity.id
_entity.type
_entity.pdbx_description
1 polymer ?
#
loop_
_entity_poly.entity_id
_entity_poly.type
_entity_poly.pdbx_seq_one_letter_code
_entity_poly.pdbx_strand_id
1 'polypeptide(L)' 'MTALYAHIEPADDPAFIWLRTSAGPKPERKPAMLVARSELNAVLLMLFDAAQTGAGTC' A
#
# COMPACT_ATOMS: atom_id res chain seq x y z
N MET A 1 -12.88 -12.23 -1.97
CA MET A 1 -12.52 -11.05 -1.15
C MET A 1 -11.01 -11.02 -1.02
N THR A 2 -10.35 -10.12 -1.73
CA THR A 2 -8.90 -9.92 -1.63
C THR A 2 -8.63 -8.97 -0.47
N ALA A 3 -7.85 -9.40 0.52
CA ALA A 3 -7.45 -8.55 1.64
C ALA A 3 -6.14 -7.84 1.26
N LEU A 4 -6.12 -6.51 1.34
CA LEU A 4 -4.91 -5.72 1.18
C LEU A 4 -4.31 -5.43 2.57
N TYR A 5 -3.11 -5.93 2.83
CA TYR A 5 -2.41 -5.66 4.08
C TYR A 5 -1.50 -4.45 3.87
N ALA A 6 -1.86 -3.32 4.49
CA ALA A 6 -1.08 -2.09 4.45
C ALA A 6 -0.34 -1.87 5.77
N HIS A 7 0.98 -1.68 5.70
CA HIS A 7 1.82 -1.28 6.82
C HIS A 7 2.27 0.16 6.60
N ILE A 8 1.98 1.01 7.58
CA ILE A 8 2.24 2.46 7.52
C ILE A 8 3.25 2.80 8.61
N GLU A 9 4.37 3.38 8.20
CA GLU A 9 5.42 3.87 9.10
C GLU A 9 5.61 5.38 8.86
N PRO A 10 5.90 6.17 9.91
CA PRO A 10 6.28 7.58 9.72
C PRO A 10 7.59 7.67 8.94
N ALA A 11 7.68 8.65 8.02
CA ALA A 11 8.94 9.00 7.39
C ALA A 11 9.70 10.04 8.21
N ASP A 12 10.93 10.35 7.80
CA ASP A 12 11.75 11.39 8.43
C ASP A 12 11.10 12.78 8.30
N ASP A 13 10.35 13.02 7.22
CA ASP A 13 9.55 14.22 7.00
C ASP A 13 8.09 13.96 7.41
N PRO A 14 7.49 14.79 8.30
CA PRO A 14 6.11 14.62 8.78
C PRO A 14 5.04 14.76 7.69
N ALA A 15 5.36 15.36 6.55
CA ALA A 15 4.49 15.43 5.39
C ALA A 15 4.41 14.11 4.63
N PHE A 16 5.28 13.14 4.93
CA PHE A 16 5.36 11.86 4.23
C PHE A 16 5.25 10.67 5.19
N ILE A 17 4.90 9.53 4.60
CA ILE A 17 4.83 8.24 5.29
C ILE A 17 5.38 7.15 4.37
N TRP A 18 5.93 6.12 4.97
CA TRP A 18 6.32 4.91 4.29
C TRP A 18 5.13 3.95 4.26
N LEU A 19 4.69 3.58 3.06
CA LEU A 19 3.62 2.63 2.83
C LEU A 19 4.20 1.34 2.25
N ARG A 20 3.90 0.20 2.88
CA ARG A 20 4.14 -1.13 2.32
C ARG A 20 2.81 -1.85 2.17
N THR A 21 2.61 -2.50 1.03
CA THR A 21 1.43 -3.33 0.78
C THR A 21 1.79 -4.78 0.49
N SER A 22 0.99 -5.70 1.01
CA SER A 22 1.15 -7.14 0.83
C SER A 22 -0.20 -7.80 0.49
N ALA A 23 -0.16 -8.85 -0.32
CA ALA A 23 -1.34 -9.68 -0.61
C ALA A 23 -1.60 -10.71 0.50
N GLY A 24 -0.70 -10.83 1.48
CA GLY A 24 -0.84 -11.73 2.62
C GLY A 24 -0.43 -11.08 3.95
N PRO A 25 -0.72 -11.75 5.08
CA PRO A 25 -0.43 -11.22 6.42
C PRO A 25 1.06 -11.12 6.75
N LYS A 26 1.92 -11.76 5.95
CA LYS A 26 3.36 -11.60 6.08
C LYS A 26 3.81 -10.39 5.26
N PRO A 27 4.72 -9.56 5.79
CA PRO A 27 5.29 -8.47 5.02
C PRO A 27 6.03 -9.05 3.82
N GLU A 28 5.51 -8.80 2.62
CA GLU A 28 6.24 -9.07 1.38
C GLU A 28 7.52 -8.23 1.36
N ARG A 29 8.61 -8.76 0.79
CA ARG A 29 9.89 -8.06 0.61
C ARG A 29 9.83 -6.94 -0.43
N LYS A 30 8.66 -6.32 -0.61
CA LYS A 30 8.48 -5.18 -1.51
C LYS A 30 9.07 -3.93 -0.84
N PRO A 31 9.78 -3.09 -1.61
CA PRO A 31 10.30 -1.82 -1.09
C PRO A 31 9.14 -0.94 -0.61
N ALA A 32 9.39 -0.16 0.45
CA ALA A 32 8.42 0.82 0.91
C ALA A 32 8.26 1.94 -0.11
N MET A 33 7.01 2.36 -0.34
CA MET A 33 6.70 3.54 -1.14
C MET A 33 6.61 4.75 -0.24
N LEU A 34 7.30 5.83 -0.58
CA LEU A 34 7.14 7.12 0.09
C LEU A 34 5.88 7.78 -0.44
N VAL A 35 4.94 8.08 0.45
CA VAL A 35 3.63 8.66 0.10
C VAL A 35 3.44 9.97 0.86
N ALA A 36 3.04 11.02 0.15
CA ALA A 36 2.62 12.25 0.78
C ALA A 36 1.37 11.98 1.62
N ARG A 37 1.36 12.45 2.86
CA ARG A 37 0.30 12.18 3.83
C ARG A 37 -1.06 12.69 3.36
N SER A 38 -1.10 13.77 2.58
CA SER A 38 -2.32 14.29 1.94
C SER A 38 -2.93 13.31 0.92
N GLU A 39 -2.08 12.51 0.26
CA GLU A 39 -2.45 11.61 -0.84
C GLU A 39 -2.72 10.18 -0.38
N LEU A 40 -2.53 9.88 0.92
CA LEU A 40 -2.64 8.51 1.45
C LEU A 40 -3.97 7.84 1.08
N ASN A 41 -5.09 8.54 1.22
CA ASN A 41 -6.40 7.98 0.92
C ASN A 41 -6.56 7.63 -0.56
N ALA A 42 -6.09 8.50 -1.46
CA ALA A 42 -6.13 8.26 -2.89
C ALA A 42 -5.26 7.05 -3.28
N VAL A 43 -4.05 6.97 -2.72
CA VAL A 43 -3.12 5.85 -2.94
C VAL A 43 -3.71 4.53 -2.44
N LEU A 44 -4.30 4.49 -1.24
CA LEU A 44 -4.92 3.27 -0.71
C LEU A 44 -6.08 2.79 -1.58
N LEU A 45 -6.91 3.70 -2.08
CA LEU A 45 -8.01 3.36 -3.00
C LEU A 45 -7.49 2.81 -4.32
N MET A 46 -6.45 3.41 -4.92
CA MET A 46 -5.83 2.90 -6.15
C MET A 46 -5.23 1.51 -5.95
N LEU A 47 -4.56 1.27 -4.82
CA LEU A 47 -3.97 -0.04 -4.51
C LEU A 47 -5.04 -1.10 -4.26
N PHE A 48 -6.17 -0.72 -3.65
CA PHE A 48 -7.30 -1.60 -3.45
C PHE A 48 -7.95 -1.99 -4.79
N ASP A 49 -8.18 -1.02 -5.67
CA ASP A 49 -8.69 -1.25 -7.03
C ASP A 49 -7.76 -2.17 -7.83
N ALA A 50 -6.45 -1.87 -7.84
CA ALA A 50 -5.45 -2.71 -8.50
C ALA A 50 -5.42 -4.14 -7.96
N ALA A 51 -5.62 -4.34 -6.65
CA ALA A 51 -5.70 -5.67 -6.04
C ALA A 51 -6.98 -6.44 -6.42
N GLN A 52 -8.06 -5.75 -6.80
CA GLN A 52 -9.28 -6.36 -7.31
C GLN A 52 -9.15 -6.71 -8.80
N THR A 53 -8.53 -5.85 -9.60
CA THR A 53 -8.36 -6.07 -11.04
C THR A 53 -7.26 -7.09 -11.35
N GLY A 54 -6.19 -7.16 -10.53
CA GLY A 54 -5.03 -8.01 -10.77
C GLY A 54 -5.20 -9.50 -10.44
N ALA A 55 -6.33 -9.94 -9.89
CA ALA A 55 -6.55 -11.33 -9.48
C ALA A 55 -7.00 -12.27 -10.64
N GLY A 56 -7.00 -11.80 -11.89
CA GLY A 56 -7.60 -12.49 -13.04
C GLY A 56 -6.67 -12.93 -14.17
N THR A 57 -5.36 -12.69 -14.11
CA THR A 57 -4.45 -13.07 -15.22
C THR A 57 -3.06 -13.48 -14.72
N CYS A 58 -2.95 -14.71 -14.21
CA CYS A 58 -1.73 -15.52 -14.17
C CYS A 58 -2.12 -16.99 -14.31
#